data_AF-A0A830B2U7-F1
#
_entry.id   AF-A0A830B2U7-F1
#
_cell.length_a   1.000
_cell.length_b   1.000
_cell.length_c   1.000
_cell.angle_alpha   90.00
_cell.angle_beta   90.00
_cell.angle_gamma   90.00
#
_symmetry.space_group_name_H-M   'P 1'
#
loop_
_entity.id
_entity.type
_entity.pdbx_description
1 polymer ?
#
loop_
_entity_poly.entity_id
_entity_poly.type
_entity_poly.pdbx_seq_one_letter_code
_entity_poly.pdbx_strand_id
1 'polypeptide(L)'
;MAHLLRAGYSGHLSKSGAARSMSTALWRHVEPAPKDPILGVTEAFLADPSPDKVNVGVGAYRDDNGKPVVLECVREAERRIAGSLNM
;
A
#
# COMPACT_ATOMS: atom_id res chain seq x y z
N MET A 1 -22.48 9.24 61.39
CA MET A 1 -23.22 7.98 61.15
C MET A 1 -24.35 8.25 60.16
N ALA A 2 -24.03 8.22 58.86
CA ALA A 2 -25.02 8.17 57.79
C ALA A 2 -24.42 7.28 56.70
N HIS A 3 -25.16 6.23 56.38
CA HIS A 3 -24.74 5.05 55.65
C HIS A 3 -24.47 5.33 54.16
N LEU A 4 -23.34 4.81 53.70
CA LEU A 4 -23.04 4.44 52.33
C LEU A 4 -23.96 3.30 51.87
N LEU A 5 -24.48 3.35 50.64
CA LEU A 5 -24.12 2.46 49.53
C LEU A 5 -25.14 2.58 48.38
N ARG A 6 -24.63 3.05 47.24
CA ARG A 6 -25.30 3.11 45.94
C ARG A 6 -25.28 1.70 45.32
N ALA A 7 -26.43 1.30 44.80
CA ALA A 7 -26.68 0.02 44.14
C ALA A 7 -25.65 -0.31 43.05
N GLY A 8 -25.05 -1.50 43.14
CA GLY A 8 -24.28 -2.14 42.07
C GLY A 8 -25.02 -3.37 41.57
N TYR A 9 -25.70 -3.25 40.43
CA TYR A 9 -26.24 -4.38 39.67
C TYR A 9 -25.07 -5.12 39.00
N SER A 10 -24.80 -6.35 39.44
CA SER A 10 -23.84 -7.26 38.79
C SER A 10 -24.54 -7.97 37.62
N GLY A 11 -24.35 -7.43 36.41
CA GLY A 11 -24.71 -8.10 35.17
C GLY A 11 -23.50 -8.79 34.57
N HIS A 12 -23.44 -10.13 34.65
CA HIS A 12 -22.48 -10.93 33.90
C HIS A 12 -22.90 -11.00 32.42
N LEU A 13 -22.24 -10.20 31.57
CA LEU A 13 -22.31 -10.35 30.11
C LEU A 13 -21.38 -11.49 29.67
N SER A 14 -21.95 -12.69 29.49
CA SER A 14 -21.29 -13.74 28.71
C SER A 14 -21.43 -13.41 27.22
N LYS A 15 -20.43 -12.73 26.66
CA LYS A 15 -20.31 -12.58 25.21
C LYS A 15 -19.69 -13.85 24.63
N SER A 16 -20.52 -14.84 24.30
CA SER A 16 -20.15 -15.90 23.35
C SER A 16 -20.06 -15.30 21.96
N GLY A 17 -18.87 -14.84 21.61
CA GLY A 17 -18.49 -14.46 20.25
C GLY A 17 -17.14 -15.08 19.97
N ALA A 18 -17.13 -16.34 19.53
CA ALA A 18 -15.92 -16.93 18.96
C ALA A 18 -15.59 -16.16 17.69
N ALA A 19 -14.76 -15.12 17.83
CA ALA A 19 -14.15 -14.46 16.70
C ALA A 19 -13.37 -15.53 15.93
N ARG A 20 -13.77 -15.80 14.68
CA ARG A 20 -12.96 -16.59 13.76
C ARG A 20 -11.67 -15.81 13.49
N SER A 21 -10.66 -16.00 14.34
CA SER A 21 -9.29 -15.61 14.05
C SER A 21 -8.72 -16.60 13.06
N MET A 22 -8.96 -16.36 11.76
CA MET A 22 -8.44 -17.20 10.69
C MET A 22 -8.03 -16.33 9.50
N SER A 23 -6.79 -15.86 9.53
CA SER A 23 -6.08 -15.42 8.32
C SER A 23 -4.56 -15.29 8.51
N THR A 24 -4.04 -15.03 9.71
CA THR A 24 -2.58 -14.90 9.92
C THR A 24 -1.85 -16.23 10.06
N ALA A 25 -2.48 -17.25 10.67
CA ALA A 25 -1.85 -18.54 10.95
C ALA A 25 -1.39 -19.31 9.70
N LEU A 26 -2.11 -19.14 8.58
CA LEU A 26 -1.84 -19.82 7.31
C LEU A 26 -0.51 -19.36 6.68
N TRP A 27 -0.14 -18.09 6.87
CA TRP A 27 1.02 -17.47 6.23
C TRP A 27 2.24 -17.34 7.15
N ARG A 28 2.18 -17.85 8.39
CA ARG A 28 3.27 -17.71 9.39
C ARG A 28 4.62 -18.31 8.96
N HIS A 29 4.60 -19.22 8.00
CA HIS A 29 5.80 -19.91 7.51
C HIS A 29 6.26 -19.39 6.15
N VAL A 30 5.59 -18.37 5.61
CA VAL A 30 5.99 -17.75 4.35
C VAL A 30 7.00 -16.66 4.66
N GLU A 31 8.25 -16.97 4.41
CA GLU A 31 9.34 -16.01 4.52
C GLU A 31 9.28 -14.97 3.38
N PRO A 32 9.67 -13.71 3.63
CA PRO A 32 9.78 -12.70 2.58
C PRO A 32 10.73 -13.16 1.46
N ALA A 33 10.34 -12.92 0.22
CA ALA A 33 11.24 -13.13 -0.92
C ALA A 33 12.44 -12.16 -0.83
N PRO A 34 13.61 -12.56 -1.35
CA PRO A 34 14.73 -11.64 -1.50
C PRO A 34 14.34 -10.40 -2.31
N LYS A 35 14.94 -9.25 -2.01
CA LYS A 35 14.75 -8.03 -2.78
C LYS A 35 15.21 -8.22 -4.23
N ASP A 36 14.44 -7.68 -5.17
CA ASP A 36 14.81 -7.68 -6.59
C ASP A 36 16.00 -6.70 -6.80
N PRO A 37 17.13 -7.18 -7.37
CA PRO A 37 18.30 -6.34 -7.58
C PRO A 37 18.07 -5.13 -8.50
N ILE A 38 17.15 -5.23 -9.47
CA ILE A 38 16.81 -4.14 -10.40
C ILE A 38 16.01 -3.06 -9.66
N LEU A 39 15.08 -3.46 -8.78
CA LEU A 39 14.35 -2.52 -7.93
C LEU A 39 15.27 -1.79 -6.94
N GLY A 40 16.33 -2.46 -6.46
CA GLY A 40 17.33 -1.87 -5.58
C GLY A 40 18.06 -0.65 -6.18
N VAL A 41 18.26 -0.61 -7.50
CA VAL A 41 18.88 0.55 -8.18
C VAL A 41 17.98 1.78 -8.09
N THR A 42 16.67 1.61 -8.19
CA THR A 42 15.71 2.71 -8.06
C THR A 42 15.65 3.21 -6.61
N GLU A 43 15.67 2.30 -5.63
CA GLU A 43 15.75 2.68 -4.20
C GLU A 43 16.99 3.53 -3.91
N ALA A 44 18.16 3.11 -4.40
CA ALA A 44 19.40 3.87 -4.24
C ALA A 44 19.34 5.24 -4.94
N PHE A 45 18.81 5.31 -6.16
CA PHE A 45 18.61 6.57 -6.87
C PHE A 45 17.69 7.54 -6.11
N LEU A 46 16.60 7.05 -5.50
CA LEU A 46 15.67 7.89 -4.74
C LEU A 46 16.31 8.42 -3.45
N ALA A 47 17.15 7.62 -2.79
CA ALA A 47 17.83 7.99 -1.54
C ALA A 47 19.04 8.95 -1.73
N ASP A 48 19.61 9.01 -2.94
CA ASP A 48 20.77 9.86 -3.23
C ASP A 48 20.40 11.37 -3.22
N PRO A 49 21.04 12.22 -2.41
CA PRO A 49 20.78 13.66 -2.38
C PRO A 49 21.49 14.46 -3.49
N SER A 50 22.37 13.83 -4.26
CA SER A 50 23.13 14.50 -5.31
C SER A 50 22.19 15.19 -6.32
N PRO A 51 22.43 16.46 -6.66
CA PRO A 51 21.66 17.16 -7.69
C PRO A 51 21.93 16.62 -9.10
N ASP A 52 23.07 15.96 -9.31
CA ASP A 52 23.53 15.48 -10.62
C ASP A 52 23.31 13.97 -10.82
N LYS A 53 22.46 13.34 -10.00
CA LYS A 53 22.17 11.91 -10.07
C LYS A 53 21.39 11.54 -11.35
N VAL A 54 21.69 10.38 -11.91
CA VAL A 54 21.01 9.85 -13.12
C VAL A 54 20.42 8.48 -12.83
N ASN A 55 19.14 8.27 -13.19
CA ASN A 55 18.48 6.99 -13.03
C ASN A 55 18.75 6.10 -14.25
N VAL A 56 19.56 5.05 -14.07
CA VAL A 56 19.86 4.00 -15.07
C VAL A 56 19.32 2.62 -14.68
N GLY A 57 18.38 2.56 -13.71
CA GLY A 57 17.84 1.30 -13.21
C GLY A 57 16.75 0.72 -14.11
N VAL A 58 15.60 1.39 -14.17
CA VAL A 58 14.45 0.94 -14.98
C VAL A 58 14.57 1.48 -16.40
N GLY A 59 14.50 0.60 -17.39
CA GLY A 59 14.45 0.94 -18.82
C GLY A 59 13.11 1.55 -19.23
N ALA A 60 12.84 2.78 -18.79
CA ALA A 60 11.63 3.54 -19.12
C ALA A 60 11.99 4.82 -19.85
N TYR A 61 11.21 5.16 -20.89
CA TYR A 61 11.40 6.39 -21.64
C TYR A 61 11.06 7.61 -20.78
N ARG A 62 11.94 8.62 -20.83
CA ARG A 62 11.84 9.85 -20.06
C ARG A 62 12.06 11.05 -20.96
N ASP A 63 11.51 12.19 -20.55
CA ASP A 63 11.77 13.48 -21.20
C ASP A 63 13.13 14.07 -20.78
N ASP A 64 13.45 15.24 -21.31
CA ASP A 64 14.69 15.97 -21.02
C ASP A 64 14.84 16.38 -19.55
N ASN A 65 13.74 16.37 -18.78
CA ASN A 65 13.72 16.64 -17.35
C ASN A 65 13.73 15.35 -16.50
N GLY A 66 13.91 14.19 -17.13
CA GLY A 66 13.91 12.89 -16.47
C GLY A 66 12.51 12.41 -16.03
N LYS A 67 11.42 13.02 -16.49
CA LYS A 67 10.05 12.61 -16.14
C LYS A 67 9.53 11.51 -17.07
N PRO A 68 8.66 10.60 -16.58
CA PRO A 68 8.01 9.62 -17.44
C PRO A 68 7.18 10.28 -18.55
N VAL A 69 7.23 9.70 -19.76
CA VAL A 69 6.45 10.18 -20.90
C VAL A 69 5.31 9.20 -21.19
N VAL A 70 4.09 9.73 -21.21
CA VAL A 70 2.95 9.05 -21.84
C VAL A 70 2.85 9.54 -23.28
N LEU A 71 2.74 8.62 -24.23
CA LEU A 71 2.62 8.94 -25.65
C LEU A 71 1.23 9.54 -25.95
N GLU A 72 1.15 10.43 -26.94
CA GLU A 72 -0.12 11.08 -27.28
C GLU A 72 -1.19 10.09 -27.77
N CYS A 73 -0.77 9.07 -28.53
CA CYS A 73 -1.69 7.99 -28.93
C CYS A 73 -2.26 7.20 -27.74
N VAL A 74 -1.48 7.05 -26.65
CA VAL A 74 -1.94 6.39 -25.43
C VAL A 74 -2.95 7.29 -24.71
N ARG A 75 -2.69 8.59 -24.60
CA ARG A 75 -3.66 9.55 -24.02
C ARG A 75 -4.98 9.60 -24.81
N GLU A 76 -4.91 9.58 -26.13
CA GLU A 76 -6.09 9.52 -27.00
C GLU A 76 -6.88 8.22 -26.76
N ALA A 77 -6.18 7.08 -26.69
CA ALA A 77 -6.81 5.79 -26.39
C ALA A 77 -7.48 5.80 -25.00
N GLU A 78 -6.82 6.32 -23.97
CA GLU A 78 -7.38 6.50 -22.63
C GLU A 78 -8.65 7.35 -22.67
N ARG A 79 -8.68 8.46 -23.40
CA ARG A 79 -9.88 9.30 -23.55
C ARG A 79 -11.05 8.54 -24.19
N ARG A 80 -10.79 7.72 -25.22
CA ARG A 80 -11.81 6.90 -25.87
C ARG A 80 -12.34 5.79 -24.96
N ILE A 81 -11.45 5.12 -24.23
CA ILE A 81 -11.81 4.01 -23.33
C ILE A 81 -12.53 4.53 -22.09
N ALA A 82 -12.02 5.59 -21.46
CA ALA A 82 -12.66 6.22 -20.30
C ALA A 82 -14.02 6.85 -20.68
N GLY A 83 -14.16 7.38 -21.90
CA GLY A 83 -15.45 7.81 -22.45
C GLY A 83 -16.38 6.65 -22.85
N SER A 84 -15.90 5.42 -22.93
CA SER A 84 -16.67 4.21 -23.25
C SER A 84 -17.10 3.41 -22.00
N LEU A 85 -16.62 3.78 -20.81
CA LEU A 85 -17.12 3.27 -19.53
C LEU A 85 -18.28 4.17 -19.07
N ASN A 86 -19.42 4.06 -19.76
CA ASN A 86 -20.79 4.42 -19.37
C ASN A 86 -21.60 4.87 -20.61
N MET A 87 -22.03 3.93 -21.44
CA MET A 87 -23.31 4.00 -22.17
C MET A 87 -23.86 2.60 -22.36
#